data_AF-A0A924XDE9-F1
#
_entry.id   AF-A0A924XDE9-F1
#
_cell.length_a   1.000
_cell.length_b   1.000
_cell.length_c   1.000
_cell.angle_alpha   90.00
_cell.angle_beta   90.00
_cell.angle_gamma   90.00
#
_symmetry.space_group_name_H-M   'P 1'
#
loop_
_entity.id
_entity.type
_entity.pdbx_description
1 polymer ?
#
loop_
_entity_poly.entity_id
_entity_poly.type
_entity_poly.pdbx_seq_one_letter_code
_entity_poly.pdbx_strand_id
1 'polypeptide(L)'
;MKILLAGLMLLSAACSPRAVEVQTGAQPSAEVSISVDNQLDQAVSVFVVTPSQEIFLKEVPAKSRETLSVRGVSSGSTVRLRATSANGKTYSKDNVQLQMGYVWQLP
;
A
#
# COMPACT_ATOMS: atom_id res chain seq x y z
N MET A 1 57.66 -22.49 50.15
CA MET A 1 56.58 -22.39 49.14
C MET A 1 56.58 -20.96 48.63
N LYS A 2 56.88 -20.76 47.34
CA LYS A 2 56.68 -19.50 46.63
C LYS A 2 55.18 -19.35 46.38
N ILE A 3 54.63 -18.13 46.44
CA ILE A 3 53.68 -17.55 45.48
C ILE A 3 53.46 -16.07 45.86
N LEU A 4 53.87 -15.22 44.92
CA LEU A 4 53.51 -13.80 44.75
C LEU A 4 52.03 -13.67 44.40
N LEU A 5 51.43 -12.48 44.57
CA LEU A 5 50.48 -11.79 43.66
C LEU A 5 49.68 -10.76 44.48
N ALA A 6 50.13 -9.50 44.60
CA ALA A 6 49.98 -8.43 43.62
C ALA A 6 48.52 -8.25 43.17
N GLY A 7 47.74 -7.55 44.01
CA GLY A 7 46.46 -6.97 43.63
C GLY A 7 46.61 -5.46 43.50
N LEU A 8 46.30 -4.91 42.33
CA LEU A 8 45.78 -3.55 42.22
C LEU A 8 44.99 -3.39 40.92
N MET A 9 43.85 -2.72 41.09
CA MET A 9 42.78 -2.36 40.16
C MET A 9 43.26 -1.87 38.79
N LEU A 10 42.36 -1.88 37.78
CA LEU A 10 42.08 -0.71 36.92
C LEU A 10 40.88 -0.99 35.98
N LEU A 11 39.86 -0.13 36.16
CA LEU A 11 39.01 0.51 35.14
C LEU A 11 38.01 -0.32 34.33
N SER A 12 36.75 -0.19 34.76
CA SER A 12 35.54 -0.36 33.97
C SER A 12 35.50 0.57 32.75
N ALA A 13 35.86 0.06 31.58
CA ALA A 13 35.52 0.70 30.31
C ALA A 13 34.05 0.40 29.98
N ALA A 14 33.16 1.27 30.46
CA ALA A 14 31.78 1.34 30.01
C ALA A 14 31.76 1.83 28.55
N CYS A 15 31.90 0.90 27.60
CA CYS A 15 31.54 1.15 26.21
C CYS A 15 30.03 1.34 26.14
N SER A 16 29.64 2.61 26.16
CA SER A 16 28.28 3.11 25.98
C SER A 16 27.61 2.40 24.80
N PRO A 17 26.43 1.77 24.97
CA PRO A 17 25.66 1.32 23.82
C PRO A 17 25.26 2.59 23.07
N ARG A 18 25.87 2.81 21.90
CA ARG A 18 25.32 3.74 20.91
C ARG A 18 23.91 3.25 20.62
N ALA A 19 22.92 3.91 21.20
CA ALA A 19 21.54 3.72 20.83
C ALA A 19 21.43 4.20 19.37
N VAL A 20 21.41 3.25 18.45
CA VAL A 20 20.96 3.50 17.08
C VAL A 20 19.46 3.66 17.19
N GLU A 21 19.01 4.90 17.12
CA GLU A 21 17.59 5.21 16.98
C GLU A 21 17.16 4.73 15.59
N VAL A 22 16.71 3.49 15.54
CA VAL A 22 16.03 2.94 14.36
C VAL A 22 14.72 3.69 14.28
N GLN A 23 14.71 4.75 13.48
CA GLN A 23 13.50 5.48 13.14
C GLN A 23 12.55 4.44 12.53
N THR A 24 11.54 4.08 13.32
CA THR A 24 10.52 3.11 12.96
C THR A 24 9.95 3.49 11.61
N GLY A 25 9.97 2.54 10.69
CA GLY A 25 9.68 2.73 9.27
C GLY A 25 8.40 3.52 9.04
N ALA A 26 8.38 4.25 7.92
CA ALA A 26 7.25 5.03 7.45
C ALA A 26 5.92 4.34 7.81
N GLN A 27 5.09 5.04 8.59
CA GLN A 27 3.78 4.56 8.99
C GLN A 27 3.04 4.03 7.76
N PRO A 28 2.61 2.75 7.72
CA PRO A 28 1.93 2.21 6.57
C PRO A 28 0.72 3.11 6.30
N SER A 29 0.76 3.83 5.18
CA SER A 29 -0.39 4.56 4.68
C SER A 29 -1.54 3.56 4.62
N ALA A 30 -2.62 3.81 5.37
CA ALA A 30 -3.75 2.89 5.45
C ALA A 30 -4.12 2.42 4.05
N GLU A 31 -3.99 1.11 3.81
CA GLU A 31 -4.19 0.52 2.49
C GLU A 31 -5.66 0.71 2.12
N VAL A 32 -5.93 1.59 1.16
CA VAL A 32 -7.29 1.83 0.68
C VAL A 32 -7.65 0.73 -0.30
N SER A 33 -8.88 0.22 -0.22
CA SER A 33 -9.37 -0.78 -1.15
C SER A 33 -10.67 -0.33 -1.82
N ILE A 34 -10.84 -0.74 -3.08
CA ILE A 34 -12.08 -0.57 -3.84
C ILE A 34 -12.62 -1.94 -4.21
N SER A 35 -13.92 -2.18 -4.04
CA SER A 35 -14.57 -3.38 -4.57
C SER A 35 -15.13 -3.08 -5.94
N VAL A 36 -14.64 -3.79 -6.95
CA VAL A 36 -15.12 -3.69 -8.33
C VAL A 36 -16.05 -4.85 -8.60
N ASP A 37 -17.27 -4.54 -9.03
CA ASP A 37 -18.27 -5.52 -9.44
C ASP A 37 -18.43 -5.46 -10.96
N ASN A 38 -17.86 -6.44 -11.66
CA ASN A 38 -17.88 -6.52 -13.11
C ASN A 38 -19.04 -7.40 -13.59
N GLN A 39 -20.12 -6.76 -14.04
CA GLN A 39 -21.29 -7.44 -14.58
C GLN A 39 -21.20 -7.67 -16.11
N LEU A 40 -20.09 -7.30 -16.75
CA LEU A 40 -19.86 -7.53 -18.17
C LEU A 40 -19.48 -8.99 -18.44
N ASP A 41 -19.71 -9.43 -19.68
CA ASP A 41 -19.26 -10.74 -20.21
C ASP A 41 -17.77 -10.78 -20.57
N GLN A 42 -17.01 -9.73 -20.22
CA GLN A 42 -15.60 -9.59 -20.56
C GLN A 42 -14.80 -9.17 -19.33
N ALA A 43 -13.53 -9.57 -19.29
CA ALA A 43 -12.58 -9.05 -18.32
C ALA A 43 -12.33 -7.55 -18.55
N VAL A 44 -12.04 -6.84 -17.46
CA VAL A 44 -11.80 -5.39 -17.47
C VAL A 44 -10.50 -5.06 -16.74
N SER A 45 -9.67 -4.25 -17.37
CA SER A 45 -8.48 -3.68 -16.75
C SER A 45 -8.87 -2.43 -15.95
N VAL A 46 -8.64 -2.45 -14.64
CA VAL A 46 -9.05 -1.38 -13.72
C VAL A 46 -7.87 -0.49 -13.35
N PHE A 47 -8.12 0.81 -13.36
CA PHE A 47 -7.16 1.87 -13.08
C PHE A 47 -7.73 2.91 -12.12
N VAL A 48 -6.85 3.47 -11.29
CA VAL A 48 -7.08 4.71 -10.56
C VAL A 48 -6.31 5.82 -11.27
N VAL A 49 -7.00 6.89 -11.62
CA VAL A 49 -6.42 8.05 -12.28
C VAL A 49 -6.44 9.23 -11.34
N THR A 50 -5.26 9.75 -11.04
CA THR A 50 -5.05 10.99 -10.30
C THR A 50 -4.65 12.11 -11.29
N PRO A 51 -4.57 13.37 -10.86
CA PRO A 51 -4.05 14.45 -11.71
C PRO A 51 -2.60 14.25 -12.15
N SER A 52 -1.81 13.50 -11.37
CA SER A 52 -0.37 13.31 -11.59
C SER A 52 -0.02 12.01 -12.32
N GLN A 53 -0.84 10.97 -12.20
CA GLN A 53 -0.53 9.65 -12.74
C GLN A 53 -1.77 8.77 -12.94
N GLU A 54 -1.57 7.69 -13.67
CA GLU A 54 -2.51 6.59 -13.78
C GLU A 54 -1.90 5.31 -13.22
N ILE A 55 -2.65 4.62 -12.36
CA ILE A 55 -2.20 3.44 -11.62
C ILE A 55 -3.07 2.27 -12.03
N PHE A 56 -2.47 1.26 -12.66
CA PHE A 56 -3.13 -0.01 -12.91
C PHE A 56 -3.27 -0.78 -11.59
N LEU A 57 -4.47 -1.31 -11.33
CA LEU A 57 -4.75 -2.08 -10.13
C LEU A 57 -4.72 -3.59 -10.42
N LYS A 58 -5.64 -4.05 -11.27
CA LYS A 58 -5.83 -5.47 -11.59
C LYS A 58 -6.73 -5.59 -12.82
N GLU A 59 -6.62 -6.73 -13.48
CA GLU A 59 -7.67 -7.22 -14.39
C GLU A 59 -8.74 -7.96 -13.58
N VAL A 60 -10.00 -7.51 -13.68
CA VAL A 60 -11.14 -8.11 -13.01
C VAL A 60 -11.86 -9.01 -14.02
N PRO A 61 -12.00 -10.33 -13.75
CA PRO A 61 -12.67 -11.26 -14.66
C PRO A 61 -14.12 -10.85 -14.97
N ALA A 62 -14.66 -11.38 -16.06
CA ALA A 62 -16.08 -11.26 -16.40
C ALA A 62 -16.96 -11.83 -15.28
N LYS A 63 -18.14 -11.23 -15.07
CA LYS A 63 -19.16 -11.70 -14.10
C LYS A 63 -18.60 -11.97 -12.70
N SER A 64 -17.72 -11.11 -12.23
CA SER A 64 -17.02 -11.32 -10.95
C SER A 64 -16.94 -10.04 -10.12
N ARG A 65 -16.75 -10.22 -8.81
CA ARG A 65 -16.51 -9.12 -7.87
C ARG A 65 -15.17 -9.33 -7.19
N GLU A 66 -14.36 -8.29 -7.20
CA GLU A 66 -12.98 -8.31 -6.72
C GLU A 66 -12.68 -7.09 -5.84
N THR A 67 -11.95 -7.28 -4.75
CA THR A 67 -11.48 -6.17 -3.90
C THR A 67 -10.03 -5.86 -4.26
N LEU A 68 -9.79 -4.63 -4.71
CA LEU A 68 -8.52 -4.15 -5.24
C LEU A 68 -7.88 -3.18 -4.26
N SER A 69 -6.67 -3.46 -3.81
CA SER A 69 -5.86 -2.52 -3.05
C SER A 69 -5.32 -1.39 -3.94
N VAL A 70 -5.51 -0.16 -3.51
CA VAL A 70 -4.99 1.04 -4.16
C VAL A 70 -3.71 1.46 -3.46
N ARG A 71 -2.57 1.27 -4.13
CA ARG A 71 -1.24 1.66 -3.63
C ARG A 71 -0.87 3.05 -4.16
N GLY A 72 -0.15 3.83 -3.37
CA GLY A 72 0.36 5.14 -3.79
C GLY A 72 -0.69 6.26 -3.85
N VAL A 73 -1.89 6.04 -3.31
CA VAL A 73 -2.92 7.08 -3.15
C VAL A 73 -3.42 7.06 -1.71
N SER A 74 -3.43 8.23 -1.07
CA SER A 74 -3.89 8.38 0.31
C SER A 74 -5.40 8.24 0.42
N SER A 75 -5.87 7.64 1.52
CA SER A 75 -7.29 7.68 1.91
C SER A 75 -7.82 9.11 1.96
N GLY A 76 -9.08 9.30 1.56
CA GLY A 76 -9.75 10.59 1.45
C GLY A 76 -9.45 11.37 0.16
N SER A 77 -8.49 10.91 -0.66
CA SER A 77 -8.19 11.54 -1.95
C SER A 77 -9.37 11.42 -2.92
N THR A 78 -9.55 12.45 -3.75
CA THR A 78 -10.50 12.41 -4.87
C THR A 78 -9.79 11.98 -6.14
N VAL A 79 -10.29 10.92 -6.77
CA VAL A 79 -9.72 10.32 -7.98
C VAL A 79 -10.78 10.09 -9.04
N ARG A 80 -10.33 9.73 -10.24
CA ARG A 80 -11.17 9.15 -11.29
C ARG A 80 -10.88 7.66 -11.38
N LEU A 81 -11.91 6.83 -11.37
CA LEU A 81 -11.78 5.40 -11.68
C LEU A 81 -11.95 5.20 -13.18
N ARG A 82 -11.16 4.29 -13.76
CA ARG A 82 -11.28 3.89 -15.16
C ARG A 82 -11.20 2.38 -15.28
N ALA A 83 -12.04 1.81 -16.12
CA ALA A 83 -12.03 0.39 -16.46
C ALA A 83 -12.11 0.28 -17.98
N THR A 84 -11.26 -0.55 -18.58
CA THR A 84 -11.28 -0.82 -20.02
C THR A 84 -11.54 -2.29 -20.23
N SER A 85 -12.62 -2.65 -20.91
CA SER A 85 -12.91 -4.04 -21.27
C SER A 85 -11.99 -4.53 -22.38
N ALA A 86 -11.83 -5.85 -22.47
CA ALA A 86 -10.99 -6.48 -23.50
C ALA A 86 -11.35 -6.08 -24.95
N ASN A 87 -12.61 -5.70 -25.21
CA ASN A 87 -13.04 -5.17 -26.51
C ASN A 87 -12.71 -3.68 -26.77
N GLY A 88 -12.05 -3.00 -25.82
CA GLY A 88 -11.65 -1.59 -25.94
C GLY A 88 -12.66 -0.56 -25.42
N LYS A 89 -13.85 -0.97 -24.96
CA LYS A 89 -14.81 -0.04 -24.35
C LYS A 89 -14.32 0.42 -22.98
N THR A 90 -14.43 1.73 -22.72
CA THR A 90 -13.99 2.34 -21.46
C THR A 90 -15.18 2.78 -20.63
N TYR A 91 -15.07 2.58 -19.31
CA TYR A 91 -15.99 3.03 -18.28
C TYR A 91 -15.21 3.92 -17.32
N SER A 92 -15.79 5.04 -16.92
CA SER A 92 -15.17 5.95 -15.96
C SER A 92 -16.15 6.44 -14.92
N LYS A 93 -15.61 6.75 -13.74
CA LYS A 93 -16.34 7.39 -12.65
C LYS A 93 -15.46 8.50 -12.10
N ASP A 94 -15.91 9.73 -12.26
CA ASP A 94 -15.19 10.91 -11.79
C ASP A 94 -15.53 11.25 -10.34
N ASN A 95 -14.67 12.04 -9.70
CA ASN A 95 -14.88 12.59 -8.35
C ASN A 95 -15.16 11.51 -7.29
N VAL A 96 -14.46 10.37 -7.39
CA VAL A 96 -14.56 9.28 -6.41
C VAL A 96 -13.65 9.59 -5.24
N GLN A 97 -14.23 9.72 -4.05
CA GLN A 97 -13.44 9.81 -2.83
C GLN A 97 -13.03 8.41 -2.38
N LEU A 98 -11.73 8.15 -2.34
CA LEU A 98 -11.19 6.86 -1.93
C LEU A 98 -11.33 6.69 -0.42
N GLN A 99 -12.21 5.80 -0.01
CA GLN A 99 -12.44 5.41 1.38
C GLN A 99 -12.53 3.87 1.45
N MET A 100 -12.34 3.29 2.63
CA MET A 100 -12.49 1.83 2.78
C MET A 100 -13.90 1.39 2.36
N GLY A 101 -13.96 0.34 1.54
CA GLY A 101 -15.23 -0.29 1.16
C GLY A 101 -16.02 0.44 0.07
N TYR A 102 -15.41 1.38 -0.67
CA TYR A 102 -16.06 1.95 -1.85
C TYR A 102 -16.33 0.85 -2.89
N VAL A 103 -17.59 0.71 -3.29
CA VAL A 103 -18.01 -0.26 -4.32
C VAL A 103 -18.24 0.45 -5.64
N TRP A 104 -17.55 0.01 -6.69
CA TRP A 104 -17.77 0.44 -8.05
C TRP A 104 -18.40 -0.69 -8.87
N GLN A 105 -19.67 -0.53 -9.21
CA GLN A 105 -20.37 -1.44 -10.10
C GLN A 105 -20.19 -0.99 -11.55
N LEU A 106 -19.67 -1.91 -12.37
CA LEU A 106 -19.65 -1.81 -13.82
C LEU A 106 -20.97 -2.36 -14.39
N PRO A 107 -21.37 -1.93 -15.59
CA PRO A 107 -22.62 -2.36 -16.22
C PRO A 107 -22.71 -3.86 -16.45
#